data_AF-A0A9D0HHP1-F1
#
_entry.id   AF-A0A9D0HHP1-F1
#
_cell.length_a   1.000
_cell.length_b   1.000
_cell.length_c   1.000
_cell.angle_alpha   90.00
_cell.angle_beta   90.00
_cell.angle_gamma   90.00
#
_symmetry.space_group_name_H-M   'P 1'
#
loop_
_entity.id
_entity.type
_entity.pdbx_description
1 polymer ?
#
loop_
_entity_poly.entity_id
_entity_poly.type
_entity_poly.pdbx_seq_one_letter_code
_entity_poly.pdbx_strand_id
1 'polypeptide(L)'
;MTTPAIARPRRTRRLLGALALVLLLPFGFHYGVGAFARMTPPSLTLTQITLSRAKDDTRRKQLAGAYARKRGAITEVRLRGDPVSMGQAHVKLLYHEQLTIERELHQQFRHFVPWSAARTLIIDMARLRF
;
A
#
# COMPACT_ATOMS: atom_id res chain seq x y z
N MET A 1 19.73 54.55 29.43
CA MET A 1 19.92 53.13 29.03
C MET A 1 19.16 52.89 27.74
N THR A 2 19.84 52.96 26.60
CA THR A 2 19.25 52.70 25.27
C THR A 2 19.70 51.31 24.82
N THR A 3 18.76 50.39 24.72
CA THR A 3 19.00 49.02 24.25
C THR A 3 19.28 49.03 22.74
N PRO A 4 20.40 48.47 22.24
CA PRO A 4 20.68 48.48 20.81
C PRO A 4 19.74 47.51 20.09
N ALA A 5 19.05 48.02 19.07
CA ALA A 5 18.24 47.22 18.16
C ALA A 5 19.15 46.40 17.23
N ILE A 6 19.17 45.09 17.41
CA ILE A 6 19.92 44.17 16.55
C ILE A 6 19.23 44.10 15.18
N ALA A 7 19.80 44.78 14.19
CA ALA A 7 19.36 44.68 12.81
C ALA A 7 19.56 43.24 12.30
N ARG A 8 18.47 42.49 12.10
CA ARG A 8 18.53 41.14 11.51
C ARG A 8 18.99 41.24 10.04
N PRO A 9 20.15 40.70 9.65
CA PRO A 9 20.70 40.88 8.32
C PRO A 9 19.84 40.14 7.26
N ARG A 10 19.51 40.80 6.14
CA ARG A 10 18.73 40.24 5.00
C ARG A 10 19.18 38.83 4.54
N ARG A 11 20.44 38.46 4.78
CA ARG A 11 21.02 37.15 4.48
C ARG A 11 20.40 36.01 5.31
N THR A 12 20.05 36.23 6.57
CA THR A 12 19.43 35.18 7.41
C THR A 12 18.02 34.86 6.93
N ARG A 13 17.25 35.86 6.47
CA ARG A 13 15.92 35.62 5.87
C ARG A 13 15.99 34.75 4.62
N ARG A 14 16.98 34.99 3.75
CA ARG A 14 17.20 34.18 2.54
C ARG A 14 17.60 32.74 2.88
N LEU A 15 18.51 32.57 3.84
CA LEU A 15 18.93 31.25 4.31
C LEU A 15 17.78 30.46 4.94
N LEU A 16 16.96 31.11 5.77
CA LEU A 16 15.76 30.49 6.35
C LEU A 16 14.76 30.09 5.27
N GLY A 17 14.56 30.93 4.25
CA GLY A 17 13.71 30.61 3.11
C GLY A 17 14.21 29.39 2.33
N ALA A 18 15.50 29.34 2.02
CA ALA A 18 16.11 28.19 1.34
C ALA A 18 15.99 26.90 2.16
N LEU A 19 16.26 26.97 3.48
CA LEU A 19 16.11 25.83 4.38
C LEU A 19 14.66 25.34 4.44
N ALA A 20 13.70 26.26 4.57
CA ALA A 20 12.28 25.93 4.56
C ALA A 20 11.88 25.24 3.25
N LEU A 21 12.37 25.74 2.11
CA LEU A 21 12.11 25.12 0.81
C LEU A 21 12.64 23.68 0.75
N VAL A 22 13.90 23.45 1.14
CA VAL A 22 14.51 22.11 1.14
C VAL A 22 13.75 21.14 2.06
N LEU A 23 13.28 21.62 3.21
CA LEU A 23 12.53 20.79 4.15
C LEU A 23 11.10 20.49 3.67
N LEU A 24 10.42 21.45 3.04
CA LEU A 24 9.02 21.32 2.64
C LEU A 24 8.83 20.67 1.27
N LEU A 25 9.81 20.80 0.36
CA LEU A 25 9.71 20.31 -1.01
C LEU A 25 9.45 18.79 -1.10
N PRO A 26 10.11 17.91 -0.33
CA PRO A 26 9.82 16.48 -0.36
C PRO A 26 8.37 16.15 0.06
N PHE A 27 7.84 16.85 1.07
CA PHE A 27 6.45 16.68 1.48
C PHE A 27 5.50 17.17 0.39
N GLY A 28 5.73 18.38 -0.14
CA GLY A 28 4.94 18.93 -1.22
C GLY A 28 4.92 18.02 -2.45
N PHE A 29 6.07 17.46 -2.81
CA PHE A 29 6.18 16.46 -3.87
C PHE A 29 5.34 15.21 -3.56
N HIS A 30 5.55 14.58 -2.40
CA HIS A 30 4.84 13.36 -2.01
C HIS A 30 3.31 13.53 -2.03
N TYR A 31 2.81 14.60 -1.40
CA TYR A 31 1.39 14.91 -1.39
C TYR A 31 0.85 15.28 -2.77
N GLY A 32 1.64 15.99 -3.57
CA GLY A 32 1.32 16.31 -4.96
C GLY A 32 1.14 15.05 -5.80
N VAL A 33 2.09 14.12 -5.76
CA VAL A 33 1.98 12.82 -6.44
C VAL A 33 0.74 12.07 -5.97
N GLY A 34 0.48 12.02 -4.66
CA GLY A 34 -0.71 11.37 -4.12
C GLY A 34 -2.03 11.96 -4.62
N ALA A 35 -2.09 13.27 -4.88
CA ALA A 35 -3.26 13.93 -5.44
C ALA A 35 -3.41 13.67 -6.95
N PHE A 36 -2.32 13.78 -7.71
CA PHE A 36 -2.32 13.62 -9.17
C PHE A 36 -2.47 12.17 -9.62
N ALA A 37 -1.86 11.22 -8.91
CA ALA A 37 -1.92 9.79 -9.21
C ALA A 37 -3.13 9.09 -8.56
N ARG A 38 -4.08 9.84 -7.98
CA ARG A 38 -5.24 9.26 -7.33
C ARG A 38 -6.20 8.69 -8.38
N MET A 39 -6.33 7.37 -8.42
CA MET A 39 -7.38 6.70 -9.19
C MET A 39 -8.74 6.88 -8.49
N THR A 40 -9.80 7.06 -9.28
CA THR A 40 -11.16 7.02 -8.75
C THR A 40 -11.45 5.59 -8.26
N PRO A 41 -11.80 5.41 -6.97
CA PRO A 41 -12.08 4.07 -6.47
C PRO A 41 -13.30 3.51 -7.20
N PRO A 42 -13.26 2.25 -7.67
CA PRO A 42 -14.41 1.63 -8.31
C PRO A 42 -15.55 1.48 -7.29
N SER A 43 -16.79 1.60 -7.75
CA SER A 43 -17.96 1.26 -6.96
C SER A 43 -17.96 -0.24 -6.66
N LEU A 44 -17.88 -0.60 -5.38
CA LEU A 44 -17.87 -2.00 -4.94
C LEU A 44 -19.25 -2.39 -4.39
N THR A 45 -19.91 -3.34 -5.03
CA THR A 45 -21.04 -4.05 -4.41
C THR A 45 -20.48 -5.14 -3.51
N LEU A 46 -20.54 -4.92 -2.19
CA LEU A 46 -20.06 -5.88 -1.20
C LEU A 46 -21.07 -7.02 -1.06
N THR A 47 -20.89 -8.09 -1.84
CA THR A 47 -21.67 -9.31 -1.64
C THR A 47 -21.23 -9.99 -0.35
N GLN A 48 -22.14 -10.10 0.62
CA GLN A 48 -21.94 -10.85 1.87
C GLN A 48 -21.99 -12.36 1.60
N ILE A 49 -21.00 -12.87 0.86
CA ILE A 49 -20.82 -14.31 0.70
C ILE A 49 -19.99 -14.81 1.88
N THR A 50 -20.59 -15.70 2.68
CA THR A 50 -19.97 -16.29 3.87
C THR A 50 -19.02 -17.40 3.47
N LEU A 51 -17.78 -17.29 3.93
CA LEU A 51 -16.78 -18.33 3.79
C LEU A 51 -17.18 -19.52 4.67
N SER A 52 -17.27 -20.71 4.08
CA SER A 52 -17.59 -21.93 4.82
C SER A 52 -16.45 -22.94 4.71
N ARG A 53 -16.46 -23.94 5.59
CA ARG A 53 -15.60 -25.12 5.45
C ARG A 53 -16.38 -26.26 4.85
N ALA A 54 -15.71 -27.09 4.06
CA ALA A 54 -16.34 -28.27 3.51
C ALA A 54 -16.65 -29.29 4.61
N LYS A 55 -17.75 -30.04 4.45
CA LYS A 55 -18.18 -31.05 5.44
C LYS A 55 -17.28 -32.29 5.42
N ASP A 56 -16.75 -32.62 4.24
CA ASP A 56 -15.87 -33.77 3.96
C ASP A 56 -14.39 -33.47 4.23
N ASP A 57 -13.98 -32.20 4.23
CA ASP A 57 -12.60 -31.78 4.50
C ASP A 57 -12.57 -30.44 5.23
N THR A 58 -12.27 -30.47 6.53
CA THR A 58 -12.22 -29.27 7.38
C THR A 58 -11.07 -28.32 7.04
N ARG A 59 -10.09 -28.77 6.22
CA ARG A 59 -8.99 -27.95 5.70
C ARG A 59 -9.35 -27.27 4.38
N ARG A 60 -10.45 -27.68 3.74
CA ARG A 60 -10.97 -27.04 2.52
C ARG A 60 -11.91 -25.89 2.89
N LYS A 61 -11.44 -24.67 2.62
CA LYS A 61 -12.28 -23.47 2.63
C LYS A 61 -13.05 -23.40 1.32
N GLN A 62 -14.31 -23.00 1.36
CA GLN A 62 -15.16 -22.93 0.17
C GLN A 62 -16.08 -21.70 0.18
N LEU A 63 -16.36 -21.19 -1.00
CA LEU A 63 -17.15 -19.99 -1.24
C LEU A 63 -17.83 -20.10 -2.62
N ALA A 64 -19.16 -20.14 -2.67
CA ALA A 64 -19.92 -20.14 -3.94
C ALA A 64 -19.40 -21.11 -5.03
N GLY A 65 -19.00 -22.32 -4.64
CA GLY A 65 -18.44 -23.33 -5.56
C GLY A 65 -16.96 -23.17 -5.92
N ALA A 66 -16.30 -22.10 -5.46
CA ALA A 66 -14.84 -21.99 -5.39
C ALA A 66 -14.31 -22.60 -4.09
N TYR A 67 -13.05 -23.02 -4.08
CA TYR A 67 -12.41 -23.54 -2.87
C TYR A 67 -10.91 -23.29 -2.82
N ALA A 68 -10.35 -23.34 -1.61
CA ALA A 68 -8.92 -23.41 -1.36
C ALA A 68 -8.63 -24.51 -0.33
N ARG A 69 -7.59 -25.31 -0.57
CA ARG A 69 -7.11 -26.33 0.36
C ARG A 69 -5.59 -26.41 0.32
N LYS A 70 -4.99 -26.88 1.41
CA LYS A 70 -3.56 -27.20 1.48
C LYS A 70 -3.33 -28.66 1.09
N ARG A 71 -2.42 -28.90 0.16
CA ARG A 71 -1.95 -30.23 -0.25
C ARG A 71 -0.43 -30.27 -0.14
N GLY A 72 0.05 -30.76 1.02
CA GLY A 72 1.47 -30.65 1.36
C GLY A 72 1.91 -29.19 1.44
N ALA A 73 3.00 -28.84 0.76
CA ALA A 73 3.52 -27.47 0.70
C ALA A 73 2.72 -26.55 -0.25
N ILE A 74 1.79 -27.10 -1.05
CA ILE A 74 1.09 -26.35 -2.10
C ILE A 74 -0.30 -25.92 -1.62
N THR A 75 -0.67 -24.68 -1.89
CA THR A 75 -2.07 -24.23 -1.80
C THR A 75 -2.76 -24.50 -3.12
N GLU A 76 -3.73 -25.40 -3.14
CA GLU A 76 -4.58 -25.66 -4.30
C GLU A 76 -5.82 -24.76 -4.22
N VAL A 77 -6.09 -24.06 -5.31
CA VAL A 77 -7.20 -23.11 -5.41
C VAL A 77 -7.97 -23.37 -6.67
N ARG A 78 -9.28 -23.54 -6.52
CA ARG A 78 -10.21 -23.59 -7.64
C ARG A 78 -11.13 -22.38 -7.55
N LEU A 79 -11.11 -21.57 -8.60
CA LEU A 79 -12.02 -20.44 -8.78
C LEU A 79 -13.07 -20.81 -9.83
N ARG A 80 -14.29 -20.31 -9.66
CA ARG A 80 -15.42 -20.56 -10.56
C ARG A 80 -16.30 -19.32 -10.62
N GLY A 81 -16.87 -19.04 -11.79
CA GLY A 81 -17.78 -17.92 -12.03
C GLY A 81 -17.23 -16.98 -13.09
N ASP A 82 -17.87 -15.82 -13.22
CA ASP A 82 -17.34 -14.70 -14.00
C ASP A 82 -16.06 -14.10 -13.34
N PRO A 83 -15.30 -13.24 -14.04
CA PRO A 83 -14.07 -12.66 -13.50
C PRO A 83 -14.23 -11.92 -12.17
N VAL A 84 -15.36 -11.23 -11.95
CA VAL A 84 -15.63 -10.50 -10.71
C VAL A 84 -15.84 -11.48 -9.56
N SER A 85 -16.67 -12.49 -9.78
CA SER A 85 -16.92 -13.58 -8.83
C SER A 85 -15.63 -14.35 -8.49
N MET A 86 -14.78 -14.62 -9.49
CA MET A 86 -13.48 -15.26 -9.29
C MET A 86 -12.54 -14.39 -8.45
N GLY A 87 -12.47 -13.08 -8.72
CA GLY A 87 -11.68 -12.12 -7.95
C GLY A 87 -12.13 -12.04 -6.48
N GLN A 88 -13.43 -11.93 -6.25
CA GLN A 88 -14.00 -11.94 -4.89
C GLN A 88 -13.66 -13.23 -4.13
N ALA A 89 -13.80 -14.39 -4.80
CA ALA A 89 -13.45 -15.68 -4.20
C ALA A 89 -11.95 -15.79 -3.92
N HIS A 90 -11.11 -15.35 -4.85
CA HIS A 90 -9.65 -15.37 -4.71
C HIS A 90 -9.20 -14.58 -3.47
N VAL A 91 -9.67 -13.34 -3.32
CA VAL A 91 -9.30 -12.48 -2.19
C VAL A 91 -9.78 -13.07 -0.86
N LYS A 92 -11.01 -13.59 -0.80
CA LYS A 92 -11.54 -14.18 0.45
C LYS A 92 -10.88 -15.51 0.83
N LEU A 93 -10.64 -16.38 -0.15
CA LEU A 93 -10.08 -17.71 0.11
C LEU A 93 -8.59 -17.64 0.49
N LEU A 94 -7.84 -16.72 -0.12
CA LEU A 94 -6.39 -16.59 0.03
C LEU A 94 -5.94 -15.39 0.85
N TYR A 95 -6.86 -14.76 1.58
CA TYR A 95 -6.57 -13.54 2.33
C TYR A 95 -5.31 -13.65 3.20
N HIS A 96 -5.17 -14.76 3.93
CA HIS A 96 -4.00 -14.97 4.79
C HIS A 96 -2.70 -15.18 4.02
N GLU A 97 -2.74 -15.94 2.93
CA GLU A 97 -1.61 -16.13 2.03
C GLU A 97 -1.18 -14.80 1.40
N GLN A 98 -2.12 -14.00 0.91
CA GLN A 98 -1.86 -12.67 0.36
C GLN A 98 -1.20 -11.74 1.39
N LEU A 99 -1.74 -11.67 2.61
CA LEU A 99 -1.15 -10.89 3.70
C LEU A 99 0.25 -11.36 4.10
N THR A 100 0.55 -12.65 3.94
CA THR A 100 1.87 -13.20 4.25
C THR A 100 2.88 -12.79 3.18
N ILE A 101 2.49 -12.91 1.90
CA ILE A 101 3.30 -12.47 0.76
C ILE A 101 3.55 -10.96 0.86
N GLU A 102 2.53 -10.15 1.14
CA GLU A 102 2.66 -8.70 1.26
C GLU A 102 3.61 -8.30 2.40
N ARG A 103 3.54 -8.98 3.55
CA ARG A 103 4.47 -8.76 4.66
C ARG A 103 5.91 -9.07 4.29
N GLU A 104 6.14 -10.20 3.60
CA GLU A 104 7.48 -10.60 3.16
C GLU A 104 8.04 -9.60 2.15
N LEU A 105 7.25 -9.19 1.16
CA LEU A 105 7.64 -8.16 0.19
C LEU A 105 8.00 -6.85 0.89
N HIS A 106 7.19 -6.41 1.86
CA HIS A 106 7.52 -5.22 2.64
C HIS A 106 8.79 -5.37 3.47
N GLN A 107 9.06 -6.55 4.02
CA GLN A 107 10.29 -6.82 4.76
C GLN A 107 11.51 -6.78 3.85
N GLN A 108 11.44 -7.41 2.68
CA GLN A 108 12.50 -7.38 1.68
C GLN A 108 12.74 -5.96 1.18
N PHE A 109 11.68 -5.19 0.91
CA PHE A 109 11.82 -3.80 0.51
C PHE A 109 12.51 -2.95 1.58
N ARG A 110 12.20 -3.18 2.87
CA ARG A 110 12.92 -2.53 3.99
C ARG A 110 14.38 -2.96 4.10
N HIS A 111 14.67 -4.22 3.81
CA HIS A 111 16.03 -4.75 3.86
C HIS A 111 16.92 -4.12 2.78
N PHE A 112 16.45 -4.10 1.53
CA PHE A 112 17.22 -3.57 0.40
C PHE A 112 17.19 -2.04 0.30
N VAL A 113 16.16 -1.38 0.83
CA VAL A 113 16.03 0.07 0.86
C VAL A 113 15.79 0.53 2.30
N PRO A 114 16.84 0.59 3.14
CA PRO A 114 16.67 0.87 4.57
C PRO A 114 16.13 2.28 4.83
N TRP A 115 16.48 3.23 3.96
CA TRP A 115 16.10 4.64 4.12
C TRP A 115 14.65 4.85 3.72
N SER A 116 13.83 5.30 4.68
CA SER A 116 12.40 5.55 4.47
C SER A 116 12.14 6.55 3.35
N ALA A 117 12.93 7.62 3.26
CA ALA A 117 12.82 8.63 2.21
C ALA A 117 13.01 8.04 0.80
N ALA A 118 14.00 7.16 0.63
CA ALA A 118 14.24 6.48 -0.65
C ALA A 118 13.07 5.54 -1.00
N ARG A 119 12.53 4.82 -0.02
CA ARG A 119 11.33 3.97 -0.23
C ARG A 119 10.12 4.77 -0.68
N THR A 120 9.86 5.89 -0.02
CA THR A 120 8.77 6.80 -0.39
C THR A 120 8.95 7.31 -1.82
N LEU A 121 10.15 7.77 -2.17
CA LEU A 121 10.44 8.24 -3.53
C LEU A 121 10.23 7.16 -4.59
N ILE A 122 10.66 5.92 -4.34
CA ILE A 122 10.43 4.79 -5.25
C ILE A 122 8.93 4.55 -5.45
N ILE A 123 8.14 4.56 -4.38
CA ILE A 123 6.68 4.39 -4.45
C ILE A 123 6.03 5.54 -5.23
N ASP A 124 6.44 6.78 -4.98
CA ASP A 124 5.90 7.95 -5.67
C ASP A 124 6.22 7.91 -7.17
N MET A 125 7.45 7.52 -7.54
CA MET A 125 7.82 7.29 -8.94
C MET A 125 7.01 6.17 -9.59
N ALA A 126 6.77 5.07 -8.88
CA ALA A 126 5.96 3.98 -9.38
C ALA A 126 4.52 4.42 -9.67
N ARG A 127 3.92 5.22 -8.78
CA ARG A 127 2.56 5.77 -8.94
C ARG A 127 2.41 6.75 -10.11
N LEU A 128 3.48 7.46 -10.48
CA LEU A 128 3.45 8.34 -11.66
C LEU A 128 3.55 7.56 -12.97
N ARG A 129 4.13 6.36 -12.94
CA ARG A 129 4.35 5.54 -14.12
C ARG A 129 3.18 4.59 -14.44
N PHE A 130 2.50 4.08 -13.41
CA PHE A 130 1.47 3.05 -13.52
C PHE A 130 0.19 3.50 -12.83
#